data_AF-A0A942W527-F1
#
_entry.id   AF-A0A942W527-F1
#
_cell.length_a   1.000
_cell.length_b   1.000
_cell.length_c   1.000
_cell.angle_alpha   90.00
_cell.angle_beta   90.00
_cell.angle_gamma   90.00
#
_symmetry.space_group_name_H-M   'P 1'
#
loop_
_entity.id
_entity.type
_entity.pdbx_description
1 polymer ?
#
loop_
_entity_poly.entity_id
_entity_poly.type
_entity_poly.pdbx_seq_one_letter_code
_entity_poly.pdbx_strand_id
1 'polypeptide(L)'
;MTQDERRRFLIGALLAEQPQYRDTALPEDKQAQRLLLRALLNVRPPLAARPDFLRVQDAYLQAVTEQKGVVDYRTLRPVRDRLYLWQGDITALKCDAIVNAANSGLLGCFHPNHGCIDNAIHTYAGVQLRAACAKIMAQQGCAEETGRAKITPAFNLPCRCVLHTVGPVVCGRLTDRDRALLASCYRSCLALAEQNAVKSIAFCCISTGEFHFPNESAAAIAVQTVRDYIQQTNSSIEVIFNVFKDIDYTIYSRLLQEP
;
A
#
# COMPACT_ATOMS: atom_id res chain seq x y z
N MET A 1 -21.73 -5.95 -17.92
CA MET A 1 -20.65 -6.94 -17.87
C MET A 1 -20.66 -7.62 -16.53
N THR A 2 -20.71 -8.96 -16.52
CA THR A 2 -20.48 -9.78 -15.32
C THR A 2 -19.03 -9.66 -14.85
N GLN A 3 -18.73 -10.08 -13.62
CA GLN A 3 -17.36 -9.99 -13.11
C GLN A 3 -16.36 -10.86 -13.90
N ASP A 4 -16.82 -11.98 -14.46
CA ASP A 4 -16.02 -12.84 -15.32
C ASP A 4 -15.75 -12.18 -16.68
N GLU A 5 -16.76 -11.53 -17.28
CA GLU A 5 -16.58 -10.76 -18.52
C GLU A 5 -15.61 -9.58 -18.33
N ARG A 6 -15.73 -8.85 -17.22
CA ARG A 6 -14.79 -7.76 -16.89
C ARG A 6 -13.36 -8.27 -16.79
N ARG A 7 -13.14 -9.39 -16.07
CA ARG A 7 -11.80 -10.00 -15.94
C ARG A 7 -11.21 -10.38 -17.31
N ARG A 8 -11.98 -11.08 -18.15
CA ARG A 8 -11.52 -11.51 -19.48
C ARG A 8 -11.25 -10.32 -20.40
N PHE A 9 -12.09 -9.29 -20.36
CA PHE A 9 -11.87 -8.04 -21.09
C PHE A 9 -10.56 -7.36 -20.67
N LEU A 10 -10.30 -7.22 -19.37
CA LEU A 10 -9.09 -6.59 -18.86
C LEU A 10 -7.83 -7.37 -19.26
N ILE A 11 -7.87 -8.71 -19.17
CA ILE A 11 -6.77 -9.56 -19.62
C ILE A 11 -6.52 -9.35 -21.12
N GLY A 12 -7.56 -9.44 -21.96
CA GLY A 12 -7.43 -9.25 -23.40
C GLY A 12 -6.86 -7.88 -23.77
N ALA A 13 -7.32 -6.81 -23.10
CA ALA A 13 -6.79 -5.46 -23.30
C ALA A 13 -5.31 -5.36 -22.92
N LEU A 14 -4.90 -5.93 -21.77
CA LEU A 14 -3.51 -5.88 -21.31
C LEU A 14 -2.57 -6.71 -22.19
N LEU A 15 -3.03 -7.86 -22.72
CA LEU A 15 -2.28 -8.68 -23.67
C LEU A 15 -2.09 -7.94 -25.01
N ALA A 16 -3.10 -7.21 -25.47
CA ALA A 16 -3.02 -6.40 -26.68
C ALA A 16 -2.03 -5.23 -26.54
N GLU A 17 -1.94 -4.63 -25.35
CA GLU A 17 -1.01 -3.53 -25.03
C GLU A 17 0.46 -3.98 -24.92
N GLN A 18 0.74 -5.26 -24.71
CA GLN A 18 2.07 -5.78 -24.37
C GLN A 18 2.52 -6.86 -25.38
N PRO A 19 3.26 -6.48 -26.45
CA PRO A 19 3.64 -7.40 -27.53
C PRO A 19 4.32 -8.67 -27.04
N GLN A 20 5.16 -8.59 -26.00
CA GLN A 20 5.87 -9.74 -25.44
C GLN A 20 4.96 -10.79 -24.78
N TYR A 21 3.70 -10.45 -24.47
CA TYR A 21 2.73 -11.35 -23.87
C TYR A 21 1.55 -11.67 -24.80
N ARG A 22 1.52 -11.12 -26.02
CA ARG A 22 0.36 -11.20 -26.92
C ARG A 22 -0.17 -12.62 -27.16
N ASP A 23 0.72 -13.60 -27.23
CA ASP A 23 0.39 -15.00 -27.50
C ASP A 23 0.12 -15.83 -26.23
N THR A 24 0.04 -15.18 -25.06
CA THR A 24 -0.31 -15.85 -23.80
C THR A 24 -1.74 -16.35 -23.86
N ALA A 25 -1.92 -17.67 -23.75
CA ALA A 25 -3.25 -18.27 -23.71
C ALA A 25 -4.04 -17.81 -22.47
N LEU A 26 -5.31 -17.45 -22.67
CA LEU A 26 -6.24 -17.17 -21.58
C LEU A 26 -6.61 -18.51 -20.89
N PRO A 27 -6.28 -18.72 -19.60
CA PRO A 27 -6.64 -19.96 -18.91
C PRO A 27 -8.16 -20.10 -18.81
N GLU A 28 -8.69 -21.33 -18.78
CA GLU A 28 -10.12 -21.56 -18.54
C GLU A 28 -10.50 -21.30 -17.07
N ASP A 29 -9.62 -21.71 -16.16
CA ASP A 29 -9.80 -21.60 -14.72
C ASP A 29 -9.85 -20.13 -14.24
N LYS A 30 -10.80 -19.85 -13.34
CA LYS A 30 -11.03 -18.50 -12.81
C LYS A 30 -9.89 -18.02 -11.93
N GLN A 31 -9.27 -18.90 -11.14
CA GLN A 31 -8.17 -18.52 -10.26
C GLN A 31 -6.92 -18.21 -11.08
N ALA A 32 -6.60 -19.02 -12.08
CA ALA A 32 -5.54 -18.78 -13.05
C ALA A 32 -5.75 -17.47 -13.83
N GLN A 33 -6.97 -17.17 -14.26
CA GLN A 33 -7.28 -15.86 -14.87
C GLN A 33 -7.04 -14.68 -13.91
N ARG A 34 -7.35 -14.82 -12.61
CA ARG A 34 -7.08 -13.76 -11.61
C ARG A 34 -5.57 -13.54 -11.43
N LEU A 35 -4.80 -14.62 -11.38
CA LEU A 35 -3.32 -14.55 -11.31
C LEU A 35 -2.72 -13.95 -12.58
N LEU A 36 -3.25 -14.28 -13.75
CA LEU A 36 -2.83 -13.68 -15.01
C LEU A 36 -3.15 -12.19 -15.07
N LEU A 37 -4.38 -11.78 -14.69
CA LEU A 37 -4.75 -10.37 -14.64
C LEU A 37 -3.82 -9.59 -13.71
N ARG A 38 -3.56 -10.09 -12.50
CA ARG A 38 -2.64 -9.45 -11.55
C ARG A 38 -1.23 -9.36 -12.11
N ALA A 39 -0.69 -10.45 -12.67
CA ALA A 39 0.62 -10.45 -13.32
C ALA A 39 0.73 -9.36 -14.39
N LEU A 40 -0.23 -9.30 -15.31
CA LEU A 40 -0.26 -8.33 -16.41
C LEU A 40 -0.35 -6.88 -15.91
N LEU A 41 -1.13 -6.61 -14.87
CA LEU A 41 -1.18 -5.31 -14.21
C LEU A 41 0.16 -4.94 -13.57
N ASN A 42 0.85 -5.90 -12.95
CA ASN A 42 2.12 -5.67 -12.27
C ASN A 42 3.25 -5.30 -13.25
N VAL A 43 3.28 -5.92 -14.43
CA VAL A 43 4.33 -5.65 -15.44
C VAL A 43 3.99 -4.48 -16.37
N ARG A 44 2.75 -3.99 -16.36
CA ARG A 44 2.30 -2.92 -17.26
C ARG A 44 3.07 -1.61 -17.00
N PRO A 45 3.73 -1.00 -18.01
CA PRO A 45 4.39 0.30 -17.83
C PRO A 45 3.40 1.42 -17.44
N PRO A 46 3.89 2.56 -16.89
CA PRO A 46 3.06 3.69 -16.45
C PRO A 46 2.46 4.50 -17.64
N LEU A 47 1.76 3.82 -18.54
CA LEU A 47 1.12 4.42 -19.71
C LEU A 47 -0.31 4.88 -19.38
N ALA A 48 -0.79 5.89 -20.10
CA ALA A 48 -2.20 6.24 -20.08
C ALA A 48 -3.06 5.01 -20.44
N ALA A 49 -4.16 4.83 -19.73
CA ALA A 49 -5.14 3.79 -20.04
C ALA A 49 -6.35 4.43 -20.74
N ARG A 50 -6.96 3.69 -21.66
CA ARG A 50 -8.14 4.16 -22.38
C ARG A 50 -9.34 4.29 -21.43
N PRO A 51 -10.28 5.23 -21.66
CA PRO A 51 -11.43 5.43 -20.77
C PRO A 51 -12.32 4.20 -20.59
N ASP A 52 -12.48 3.39 -21.63
CA ASP A 52 -13.24 2.15 -21.59
C ASP A 52 -12.56 1.09 -20.69
N PHE A 53 -11.23 0.97 -20.78
CA PHE A 53 -10.43 0.12 -19.89
C PHE A 53 -10.60 0.54 -18.43
N LEU A 54 -10.44 1.84 -18.13
CA LEU A 54 -10.57 2.36 -16.78
C LEU A 54 -11.95 2.09 -16.19
N ARG A 55 -13.02 2.33 -16.95
CA ARG A 55 -14.39 2.05 -16.50
C ARG A 55 -14.61 0.58 -16.15
N VAL A 56 -14.07 -0.34 -16.96
CA VAL A 56 -14.19 -1.78 -16.70
C VAL A 56 -13.31 -2.22 -15.52
N GLN A 57 -12.11 -1.66 -15.41
CA GLN A 57 -11.18 -1.92 -14.32
C GLN A 57 -11.77 -1.46 -12.99
N ASP A 58 -12.26 -0.23 -12.92
CA ASP A 58 -12.78 0.36 -11.69
C ASP A 58 -13.99 -0.45 -11.19
N ALA A 59 -14.93 -0.80 -12.08
CA ALA A 59 -16.05 -1.67 -11.74
C ALA A 59 -15.62 -3.09 -11.32
N TYR A 60 -14.52 -3.61 -11.88
CA TYR A 60 -13.97 -4.91 -11.48
C TYR A 60 -13.35 -4.82 -10.07
N LEU A 61 -12.48 -3.83 -9.83
CA LEU A 61 -11.76 -3.66 -8.57
C LEU A 61 -12.70 -3.33 -7.41
N GLN A 62 -13.67 -2.44 -7.60
CA GLN A 62 -14.69 -2.14 -6.60
C GLN A 62 -15.46 -3.39 -6.16
N ALA A 63 -15.92 -4.21 -7.11
CA ALA A 63 -16.59 -5.46 -6.80
C ALA A 63 -15.68 -6.48 -6.10
N VAL A 64 -14.36 -6.49 -6.39
CA VAL A 64 -13.41 -7.32 -5.64
C VAL A 64 -13.23 -6.80 -4.22
N THR A 65 -13.10 -5.48 -4.03
CA THR A 65 -12.98 -4.84 -2.71
C THR A 65 -14.22 -5.10 -1.84
N GLU A 66 -15.42 -5.03 -2.42
CA GLU A 66 -16.67 -5.39 -1.73
C GLU A 66 -16.68 -6.86 -1.29
N GLN A 67 -16.23 -7.78 -2.16
CA GLN A 67 -16.14 -9.21 -1.83
C GLN A 67 -15.14 -9.53 -0.72
N LYS A 68 -14.08 -8.73 -0.56
CA LYS A 68 -13.13 -8.87 0.56
C LYS A 68 -13.75 -8.51 1.91
N GLY A 69 -14.83 -7.73 1.91
CA GLY A 69 -15.43 -7.15 3.11
C GLY A 69 -14.68 -5.88 3.53
N VAL A 70 -15.24 -4.72 3.19
CA VAL A 70 -14.68 -3.43 3.60
C VAL A 70 -14.89 -3.22 5.10
N VAL A 71 -13.81 -2.93 5.81
CA VAL A 71 -13.83 -2.61 7.24
C VAL A 71 -13.69 -1.11 7.41
N ASP A 72 -14.64 -0.46 8.08
CA ASP A 72 -14.53 0.95 8.44
C ASP A 72 -13.73 1.07 9.73
N TYR A 73 -12.63 1.84 9.73
CA TYR A 73 -11.77 1.93 10.92
C TYR A 73 -12.54 2.43 12.15
N ARG A 74 -13.62 3.20 11.95
CA ARG A 74 -14.47 3.73 13.02
C ARG A 74 -15.29 2.66 13.75
N THR A 75 -15.40 1.46 13.18
CA THR A 75 -16.02 0.31 13.88
C THR A 75 -15.02 -0.45 14.75
N LEU A 76 -13.72 -0.15 14.62
CA LEU A 76 -12.67 -0.74 15.45
C LEU A 76 -12.67 -0.07 16.82
N ARG A 77 -12.25 -0.83 17.84
CA ARG A 77 -11.99 -0.26 19.16
C ARG A 77 -10.54 0.19 19.23
N PRO A 78 -10.24 1.42 19.67
CA PRO A 78 -8.87 1.83 19.92
C PRO A 78 -8.25 0.98 21.03
N VAL A 79 -7.00 0.58 20.86
CA VAL A 79 -6.22 -0.11 21.89
C VAL A 79 -5.74 0.91 22.93
N ARG A 80 -5.46 2.12 22.48
CA ARG A 80 -5.13 3.31 23.29
C ARG A 80 -5.71 4.54 22.60
N ASP A 81 -5.83 5.66 23.30
CA ASP A 81 -6.34 6.90 22.72
C ASP A 81 -5.72 7.18 21.33
N ARG A 82 -6.58 7.25 20.30
CA ARG A 82 -6.25 7.44 18.87
C ARG A 82 -5.36 6.38 18.20
N LEU A 83 -5.00 5.30 18.89
CA LEU A 83 -4.18 4.21 18.36
C LEU A 83 -5.00 2.92 18.23
N TYR A 84 -5.05 2.40 17.01
CA TYR A 84 -5.79 1.19 16.66
C TYR A 84 -4.82 0.11 16.19
N LEU A 85 -5.17 -1.15 16.45
CA LEU A 85 -4.50 -2.32 15.89
C LEU A 85 -5.52 -3.10 15.07
N TRP A 86 -5.17 -3.43 13.83
CA TRP A 86 -6.06 -4.17 12.95
C TRP A 86 -5.31 -5.20 12.12
N GLN A 87 -5.69 -6.46 12.25
CA GLN A 87 -5.17 -7.54 11.42
C GLN A 87 -6.07 -7.75 10.20
N GLY A 88 -5.54 -7.55 9.00
CA GLY A 88 -6.33 -7.69 7.77
C GLY A 88 -5.65 -7.14 6.52
N ASP A 89 -6.36 -7.22 5.39
CA ASP A 89 -5.91 -6.68 4.10
C ASP A 89 -6.12 -5.16 4.05
N ILE A 90 -5.05 -4.38 4.14
CA ILE A 90 -5.08 -2.89 4.10
C ILE A 90 -5.87 -2.32 2.91
N THR A 91 -5.97 -3.07 1.81
CA THR A 91 -6.69 -2.63 0.61
C THR A 91 -8.22 -2.70 0.76
N ALA A 92 -8.71 -3.27 1.86
CA ALA A 92 -10.12 -3.30 2.25
C ALA A 92 -10.42 -2.41 3.48
N LEU A 93 -9.44 -1.65 3.98
CA LEU A 93 -9.63 -0.76 5.13
C LEU A 93 -10.11 0.62 4.68
N LYS A 94 -11.29 1.01 5.15
CA LYS A 94 -11.84 2.34 4.95
C LYS A 94 -11.34 3.29 6.05
N CYS A 95 -10.47 4.21 5.65
CA CYS A 95 -9.89 5.31 6.44
C CYS A 95 -9.54 6.49 5.51
N ASP A 96 -9.00 7.59 6.03
CA ASP A 96 -8.61 8.71 5.16
C ASP A 96 -7.40 8.35 4.30
N ALA A 97 -6.37 7.73 4.89
CA ALA A 97 -5.17 7.37 4.16
C ALA A 97 -4.57 6.01 4.56
N ILE A 98 -3.92 5.35 3.60
CA ILE A 98 -3.08 4.18 3.87
C ILE A 98 -1.63 4.48 3.47
N VAL A 99 -0.69 3.81 4.12
CA VAL A 99 0.74 3.92 3.81
C VAL A 99 1.19 2.72 2.99
N ASN A 100 1.83 3.01 1.86
CA ASN A 100 2.52 2.04 1.02
C ASN A 100 4.02 2.04 1.33
N ALA A 101 4.57 0.86 1.65
CA ALA A 101 6.01 0.63 1.69
C ALA A 101 6.54 0.45 0.26
N ALA A 102 6.91 1.57 -0.37
CA ALA A 102 7.33 1.62 -1.76
C ALA A 102 8.84 1.37 -1.92
N ASN A 103 9.26 1.12 -3.15
CA ASN A 103 10.66 1.17 -3.56
C ASN A 103 11.03 2.58 -4.08
N SER A 104 12.33 2.86 -4.26
CA SER A 104 12.84 4.17 -4.68
C SER A 104 12.35 4.64 -6.06
N GLY A 105 11.82 3.74 -6.88
CA GLY A 105 11.18 4.09 -8.15
C GLY A 105 9.76 4.63 -8.01
N LEU A 106 9.06 4.41 -6.87
CA LEU A 106 7.64 4.73 -6.63
C LEU A 106 6.62 4.18 -7.63
N LEU A 107 7.04 3.45 -8.66
CA LEU A 107 6.17 2.94 -9.72
C LEU A 107 5.45 1.63 -9.32
N GLY A 108 5.47 1.25 -8.04
CA GLY A 108 4.96 -0.03 -7.58
C GLY A 108 5.89 -1.20 -7.88
N CYS A 109 5.43 -2.41 -7.57
CA CYS A 109 6.16 -3.65 -7.82
C CYS A 109 5.92 -4.17 -9.25
N PHE A 110 6.99 -4.49 -9.97
CA PHE A 110 6.95 -5.10 -11.30
C PHE A 110 7.12 -6.63 -11.30
N HIS A 111 7.37 -7.24 -10.14
CA HIS A 111 7.46 -8.69 -10.03
C HIS A 111 6.04 -9.30 -10.06
N PRO A 112 5.69 -10.13 -11.06
CA PRO A 112 4.34 -10.68 -11.19
C PRO A 112 3.88 -11.42 -9.95
N ASN A 113 2.68 -11.12 -9.47
CA ASN A 113 2.06 -11.79 -8.32
C ASN A 113 2.88 -11.75 -7.02
N HIS A 114 3.85 -10.84 -6.90
CA HIS A 114 4.68 -10.73 -5.71
C HIS A 114 3.85 -10.44 -4.45
N GLY A 115 4.22 -11.06 -3.34
CA GLY A 115 3.50 -10.96 -2.07
C GLY A 115 3.71 -9.65 -1.30
N CYS A 116 4.43 -8.67 -1.86
CA CYS A 116 4.71 -7.42 -1.17
C CYS A 116 3.49 -6.48 -1.12
N ILE A 117 3.48 -5.59 -0.12
CA ILE A 117 2.38 -4.64 0.08
C ILE A 117 2.24 -3.65 -1.07
N ASP A 118 3.36 -3.27 -1.69
CA ASP A 118 3.41 -2.38 -2.85
C ASP A 118 2.67 -2.98 -4.06
N ASN A 119 2.85 -4.29 -4.28
CA ASN A 119 2.12 -5.03 -5.32
C ASN A 119 0.62 -5.06 -5.02
N ALA A 120 0.24 -5.34 -3.77
CA ALA A 120 -1.17 -5.39 -3.36
C ALA A 120 -1.86 -4.02 -3.55
N ILE A 121 -1.27 -2.95 -3.00
CA ILE A 121 -1.82 -1.58 -3.08
C ILE A 121 -1.95 -1.15 -4.55
N HIS A 122 -0.90 -1.31 -5.38
CA HIS A 122 -0.99 -0.95 -6.80
C HIS A 122 -1.99 -1.80 -7.58
N THR A 123 -2.12 -3.09 -7.28
CA THR A 123 -3.09 -3.97 -7.95
C THR A 123 -4.52 -3.54 -7.65
N TYR A 124 -4.83 -3.24 -6.39
CA TYR A 124 -6.21 -2.95 -5.96
C TYR A 124 -6.60 -1.46 -6.09
N ALA A 125 -5.64 -0.54 -6.17
CA ALA A 125 -5.91 0.85 -6.54
C ALA A 125 -6.23 0.99 -8.05
N GLY A 126 -5.58 0.19 -8.89
CA GLY A 126 -5.71 0.26 -10.35
C GLY A 126 -4.54 0.99 -11.02
N VAL A 127 -4.45 0.87 -12.35
CA VAL A 127 -3.29 1.39 -13.13
C VAL A 127 -3.08 2.89 -12.99
N GLN A 128 -4.12 3.64 -12.60
CA GLN A 128 -4.03 5.08 -12.37
C GLN A 128 -3.01 5.42 -11.25
N LEU A 129 -2.86 4.56 -10.23
CA LEU A 129 -1.91 4.81 -9.14
C LEU A 129 -0.47 4.88 -9.65
N ARG A 130 -0.08 3.91 -10.48
CA ARG A 130 1.23 3.89 -11.13
C ARG A 130 1.44 5.11 -12.04
N ALA A 131 0.42 5.51 -12.79
CA ALA A 131 0.49 6.71 -13.64
C ALA A 131 0.64 8.01 -12.81
N ALA A 132 0.00 8.10 -11.64
CA ALA A 132 0.16 9.21 -10.71
C ALA A 132 1.58 9.27 -10.14
N CYS A 133 2.12 8.13 -9.69
CA CYS A 133 3.50 8.03 -9.23
C CYS A 133 4.51 8.42 -10.32
N ALA A 134 4.28 7.97 -11.56
CA ALA A 134 5.16 8.32 -12.68
C ALA A 134 5.22 9.82 -12.96
N LYS A 135 4.11 10.54 -12.81
CA LYS A 135 4.09 12.01 -12.91
C LYS A 135 4.93 12.66 -11.81
N ILE A 136 4.81 12.17 -10.56
CA ILE A 136 5.62 12.64 -9.43
C ILE A 136 7.11 12.43 -9.72
N MET A 137 7.49 11.22 -10.15
CA MET A 137 8.90 10.89 -10.44
C MET A 137 9.45 11.68 -11.61
N ALA A 138 8.66 11.91 -12.67
CA ALA A 138 9.09 12.72 -13.81
C ALA A 138 9.32 14.19 -13.43
N GLN A 139 8.49 14.75 -12.54
CA GLN A 139 8.66 16.11 -12.02
C GLN A 139 9.86 16.21 -11.08
N GLN A 140 10.11 15.17 -10.28
CA GLN A 140 11.23 15.12 -9.34
C GLN A 140 12.59 14.93 -10.04
N GLY A 141 12.64 14.14 -11.11
CA GLY A 141 13.85 13.89 -11.90
C GLY A 141 14.89 12.96 -11.25
N CYS A 142 14.65 12.47 -10.03
CA CYS A 142 15.53 11.52 -9.33
C CYS A 142 14.74 10.48 -8.53
N ALA A 143 15.42 9.40 -8.14
CA ALA A 143 14.87 8.35 -7.29
C ALA A 143 14.42 8.89 -5.93
N GLU A 144 13.34 8.33 -5.37
CA GLU A 144 12.84 8.73 -4.06
C GLU A 144 13.79 8.27 -2.95
N GLU A 145 14.15 9.20 -2.07
CA GLU A 145 15.04 8.94 -0.95
C GLU A 145 14.34 8.13 0.15
N THR A 146 15.11 7.26 0.80
CA THR A 146 14.66 6.54 2.00
C THR A 146 14.26 7.51 3.10
N GLY A 147 13.13 7.25 3.77
CA GLY A 147 12.65 8.06 4.89
C GLY A 147 11.79 9.26 4.50
N ARG A 148 11.53 9.47 3.21
CA ARG A 148 10.61 10.50 2.69
C ARG A 148 9.27 9.90 2.27
N ALA A 149 8.26 10.77 2.12
CA ALA A 149 6.91 10.38 1.73
C ALA A 149 6.38 11.21 0.55
N LYS A 150 5.59 10.58 -0.32
CA LYS A 150 4.79 11.19 -1.40
C LYS A 150 3.33 10.81 -1.24
N ILE A 151 2.42 11.63 -1.76
CA ILE A 151 0.98 11.39 -1.66
C ILE A 151 0.33 11.31 -3.05
N THR A 152 -0.62 10.40 -3.20
CA THR A 152 -1.43 10.24 -4.42
C THR A 152 -2.91 9.99 -4.05
N PRO A 153 -3.85 10.20 -4.98
CA PRO A 153 -5.20 9.67 -4.83
C PRO A 153 -5.20 8.14 -4.73
N ALA A 154 -6.16 7.57 -3.99
CA ALA A 154 -6.22 6.13 -3.77
C ALA A 154 -7.00 5.33 -4.84
N PHE A 155 -7.70 6.05 -5.73
CA PHE A 155 -8.50 5.49 -6.83
C PHE A 155 -9.57 4.49 -6.36
N ASN A 156 -9.35 3.18 -6.54
CA ASN A 156 -10.34 2.15 -6.21
C ASN A 156 -10.24 1.59 -4.79
N LEU A 157 -9.25 2.03 -4.01
CA LEU A 157 -9.13 1.65 -2.61
C LEU A 157 -10.17 2.40 -1.75
N PRO A 158 -10.65 1.81 -0.64
CA PRO A 158 -11.64 2.44 0.23
C PRO A 158 -11.06 3.57 1.11
N CYS A 159 -9.97 4.22 0.70
CA CYS A 159 -9.41 5.39 1.35
C CYS A 159 -9.36 6.60 0.40
N ARG A 160 -9.02 7.79 0.91
CA ARG A 160 -8.94 9.00 0.07
C ARG A 160 -7.61 9.10 -0.66
N CYS A 161 -6.51 8.79 0.03
CA CYS A 161 -5.16 8.90 -0.51
C CYS A 161 -4.23 7.76 -0.06
N VAL A 162 -3.15 7.59 -0.81
CA VAL A 162 -2.04 6.68 -0.47
C VAL A 162 -0.80 7.52 -0.20
N LEU A 163 -0.18 7.33 0.95
CA LEU A 163 1.15 7.87 1.24
C LEU A 163 2.20 6.81 0.91
N HIS A 164 3.09 7.11 0.00
CA HIS A 164 4.18 6.23 -0.42
C HIS A 164 5.45 6.64 0.30
N THR A 165 6.05 5.73 1.06
CA THR A 165 7.33 5.97 1.73
C THR A 165 8.32 4.87 1.37
N VAL A 166 9.59 5.24 1.21
CA VAL A 166 10.67 4.30 0.92
C VAL A 166 11.35 3.93 2.23
N GLY A 167 11.19 2.67 2.65
CA GLY A 167 11.80 2.13 3.86
C GLY A 167 13.29 1.77 3.67
N PRO A 168 14.09 1.70 4.75
CA PRO A 168 15.47 1.22 4.68
C PRO A 168 15.51 -0.27 4.35
N VAL A 169 16.57 -0.70 3.64
CA VAL A 169 16.88 -2.09 3.34
C VAL A 169 18.01 -2.56 4.26
N VAL A 170 17.76 -3.61 5.03
CA VAL A 170 18.74 -4.12 6.00
C VAL A 170 19.54 -5.26 5.37
N CYS A 171 20.80 -4.99 5.03
CA CYS A 171 21.76 -5.98 4.55
C CYS A 171 22.71 -6.36 5.69
N GLY A 172 22.41 -7.43 6.41
CA GLY A 172 23.22 -7.90 7.53
C GLY A 172 22.75 -7.35 8.88
N ARG A 173 23.64 -6.73 9.66
CA ARG A 173 23.31 -6.25 11.01
C ARG A 173 22.55 -4.93 10.97
N LEU A 174 21.45 -4.86 11.72
CA LEU A 174 20.65 -3.65 11.87
C LEU A 174 21.44 -2.50 12.52
N THR A 175 21.59 -1.38 11.81
CA THR A 175 22.36 -0.20 12.23
C THR A 175 21.46 0.90 12.82
N ASP A 176 22.05 1.87 13.53
CA ASP A 176 21.30 3.04 14.01
C ASP A 176 20.79 3.93 12.88
N ARG A 177 21.51 3.94 11.74
CA ARG A 177 21.05 4.63 10.54
C ARG A 177 19.76 4.01 10.01
N ASP A 178 19.66 2.69 9.97
CA ASP A 178 18.43 1.99 9.52
C ASP A 178 17.26 2.32 10.45
N ARG A 179 17.51 2.31 11.77
CA ARG A 179 16.49 2.68 12.78
C ARG A 179 16.01 4.12 12.58
N ALA A 180 16.93 5.06 12.39
CA ALA A 180 16.61 6.47 12.17
C ALA A 180 15.83 6.70 10.86
N LEU A 181 16.20 5.99 9.78
CA LEU A 181 15.52 6.05 8.49
C LEU A 181 14.10 5.46 8.55
N LEU A 182 13.91 4.36 9.27
CA LEU A 182 12.57 3.80 9.48
C LEU A 182 11.69 4.79 10.27
N ALA A 183 12.22 5.36 11.35
CA ALA A 183 11.50 6.41 12.09
C ALA A 183 11.19 7.63 11.21
N SER A 184 12.09 7.99 10.30
CA SER A 184 11.85 9.06 9.32
C SER A 184 10.66 8.76 8.40
N CYS A 185 10.47 7.51 7.97
CA CYS A 185 9.31 7.11 7.17
C CYS A 185 7.99 7.46 7.88
N TYR A 186 7.86 7.06 9.14
CA TYR A 186 6.66 7.33 9.94
C TYR A 186 6.44 8.84 10.13
N ARG A 187 7.47 9.60 10.53
CA ARG A 187 7.36 11.06 10.70
C ARG A 187 6.97 11.76 9.40
N SER A 188 7.60 11.40 8.29
CA SER A 188 7.30 11.99 6.97
C SER A 188 5.86 11.72 6.54
N CYS A 189 5.37 10.50 6.75
CA CYS A 189 3.96 10.17 6.47
C CYS A 189 3.00 10.95 7.37
N LEU A 190 3.24 11.02 8.68
CA LEU A 190 2.39 11.75 9.62
C LEU A 190 2.33 13.25 9.29
N ALA A 191 3.49 13.87 9.05
CA ALA A 191 3.58 15.28 8.67
C ALA A 191 2.84 15.57 7.36
N LEU A 192 3.03 14.73 6.34
CA LEU A 192 2.36 14.90 5.05
C LEU A 192 0.85 14.66 5.16
N ALA A 193 0.42 13.74 6.02
CA ALA A 193 -1.00 13.50 6.30
C ALA A 193 -1.66 14.75 6.91
N GLU A 194 -1.04 15.37 7.92
CA GLU A 194 -1.57 16.58 8.54
C GLU A 194 -1.62 17.76 7.57
N GLN A 195 -0.57 17.96 6.75
CA GLN A 195 -0.54 18.98 5.71
C GLN A 195 -1.69 18.84 4.69
N ASN A 196 -2.25 17.63 4.55
CA ASN A 196 -3.35 17.33 3.64
C ASN A 196 -4.69 17.07 4.36
N ALA A 197 -4.79 17.47 5.63
CA ALA A 197 -6.01 17.32 6.45
C ALA A 197 -6.55 15.87 6.49
N VAL A 198 -5.64 14.89 6.52
CA VAL A 198 -5.94 13.47 6.77
C VAL A 198 -6.17 13.29 8.27
N LYS A 199 -7.32 12.73 8.65
CA LYS A 199 -7.68 12.50 10.06
C LYS A 199 -7.36 11.10 10.54
N SER A 200 -7.31 10.12 9.64
CA SER A 200 -6.97 8.73 9.96
C SER A 200 -5.97 8.15 8.96
N ILE A 201 -4.91 7.54 9.48
CA ILE A 201 -3.82 6.96 8.67
C ILE A 201 -3.54 5.53 9.10
N ALA A 202 -3.52 4.61 8.12
CA ALA A 202 -3.18 3.21 8.36
C ALA A 202 -1.75 2.90 7.87
N PHE A 203 -0.90 2.43 8.78
CA PHE A 203 0.45 1.97 8.46
C PHE A 203 0.46 0.45 8.29
N CYS A 204 0.98 -0.05 7.16
CA CYS A 204 1.43 -1.42 7.07
C CYS A 204 2.77 -1.62 7.81
N CYS A 205 3.21 -2.85 8.02
CA CYS A 205 4.56 -3.14 8.54
C CYS A 205 5.65 -2.75 7.51
N ILE A 206 6.16 -1.51 7.61
CA ILE A 206 7.20 -0.99 6.70
C ILE A 206 8.52 -1.76 6.89
N SER A 207 9.14 -2.15 5.78
CA SER A 207 10.44 -2.84 5.70
C SER A 207 10.55 -4.27 6.30
N THR A 208 9.51 -4.84 6.90
CA THR A 208 9.61 -6.17 7.58
C THR A 208 9.40 -7.39 6.68
N GLY A 209 9.14 -7.17 5.38
CA GLY A 209 9.09 -8.21 4.35
C GLY A 209 10.41 -8.26 3.58
N GLU A 210 10.35 -7.86 2.31
CA GLU A 210 11.46 -7.90 1.35
C GLU A 210 12.70 -7.09 1.75
N PHE A 211 12.57 -6.14 2.70
CA PHE A 211 13.67 -5.29 3.14
C PHE A 211 14.32 -5.77 4.45
N HIS A 212 13.88 -6.92 4.96
CA HIS A 212 14.48 -7.69 6.05
C HIS A 212 14.68 -6.93 7.38
N PHE A 213 13.90 -5.88 7.63
CA PHE A 213 13.90 -5.22 8.93
C PHE A 213 13.27 -6.14 9.98
N PRO A 214 13.94 -6.42 11.12
CA PRO A 214 13.39 -7.31 12.15
C PRO A 214 12.04 -6.80 12.68
N ASN A 215 11.03 -7.66 12.70
CA ASN A 215 9.64 -7.31 13.05
C ASN A 215 9.51 -6.60 14.40
N GLU A 216 10.17 -7.15 15.43
CA GLU A 216 10.18 -6.62 16.79
C GLU A 216 10.73 -5.18 16.84
N SER A 217 11.90 -4.96 16.24
CA SER A 217 12.52 -3.63 16.19
C SER A 217 11.72 -2.65 15.33
N ALA A 218 11.17 -3.10 14.21
CA ALA A 218 10.35 -2.25 13.34
C ALA A 218 9.08 -1.78 14.05
N ALA A 219 8.38 -2.69 14.74
CA ALA A 219 7.16 -2.38 15.48
C ALA A 219 7.45 -1.43 16.65
N ALA A 220 8.54 -1.65 17.40
CA ALA A 220 8.96 -0.74 18.46
C ALA A 220 9.21 0.68 17.93
N ILE A 221 9.92 0.81 16.79
CA ILE A 221 10.16 2.11 16.15
C ILE A 221 8.86 2.75 15.66
N ALA A 222 7.96 1.97 15.06
CA ALA A 222 6.68 2.44 14.57
C ALA A 222 5.83 3.04 15.70
N VAL A 223 5.65 2.28 16.79
CA VAL A 223 4.86 2.70 17.96
C VAL A 223 5.48 3.91 18.63
N GLN A 224 6.79 3.87 18.91
CA GLN A 224 7.48 4.99 19.56
C GLN A 224 7.41 6.27 18.72
N THR A 225 7.67 6.17 17.41
CA THR A 225 7.68 7.34 16.53
C THR A 225 6.29 7.99 16.43
N VAL A 226 5.23 7.19 16.34
CA VAL A 226 3.85 7.70 16.31
C VAL A 226 3.47 8.37 17.62
N ARG A 227 3.81 7.75 18.76
CA ARG A 227 3.56 8.33 20.09
C ARG A 227 4.30 9.66 20.26
N ASP A 228 5.59 9.69 19.94
CA ASP A 228 6.41 10.89 20.01
C ASP A 228 5.86 12.00 19.12
N TYR A 229 5.48 11.68 17.88
CA TYR A 229 4.90 12.65 16.96
C TYR A 229 3.62 13.26 17.54
N ILE A 230 2.68 12.42 17.97
CA ILE A 230 1.40 12.86 18.55
C ILE A 230 1.63 13.77 19.77
N GLN A 231 2.54 13.39 20.66
CA GLN A 231 2.84 14.17 21.87
C GLN A 231 3.52 15.50 21.55
N GLN A 232 4.46 15.52 20.61
CA GLN A 232 5.25 16.71 20.28
C GLN A 232 4.46 17.75 19.48
N THR A 233 3.53 17.31 18.62
CA THR A 233 2.76 18.21 17.76
C THR A 233 1.35 18.49 18.28
N ASN A 234 0.90 17.80 19.33
CA ASN A 234 -0.50 17.76 19.77
C ASN A 234 -1.46 17.36 18.62
N SER A 235 -0.97 16.57 17.66
CA SER A 235 -1.74 16.08 16.52
C SER A 235 -2.99 15.35 16.98
N SER A 236 -4.14 15.57 16.33
CA SER A 236 -5.36 14.82 16.58
C SER A 236 -5.52 13.60 15.65
N ILE A 237 -4.49 13.22 14.91
CA ILE A 237 -4.57 12.13 13.93
C ILE A 237 -4.83 10.79 14.60
N GLU A 238 -5.70 9.98 14.01
CA GLU A 238 -5.96 8.60 14.40
C GLU A 238 -5.05 7.66 13.61
N VAL A 239 -4.30 6.82 14.30
CA VAL A 239 -3.32 5.92 13.66
C VAL A 239 -3.77 4.47 13.79
N ILE A 240 -3.84 3.78 12.65
CA ILE A 240 -4.12 2.35 12.57
C ILE A 240 -2.83 1.62 12.24
N PHE A 241 -2.36 0.78 13.15
CA PHE A 241 -1.31 -0.20 12.84
C PHE A 241 -1.97 -1.41 12.18
N ASN A 242 -1.85 -1.51 10.86
CA ASN A 242 -2.31 -2.66 10.11
C ASN A 242 -1.23 -3.73 10.05
N VAL A 243 -1.60 -4.93 10.47
CA VAL A 243 -0.74 -6.13 10.45
C VAL A 243 -1.41 -7.23 9.62
N PHE A 244 -0.61 -8.18 9.13
CA PHE A 244 -1.14 -9.33 8.38
C PHE A 244 -0.83 -10.65 9.09
N LYS A 245 0.42 -10.84 9.56
CA LYS A 245 0.86 -12.06 10.22
C LYS A 245 0.55 -12.03 11.72
N ASP A 246 0.30 -13.20 12.30
CA ASP A 246 0.03 -13.35 13.74
C ASP A 246 1.21 -12.90 14.61
N ILE A 247 2.45 -13.08 14.12
CA ILE A 247 3.64 -12.60 14.81
C ILE A 247 3.63 -11.07 14.96
N ASP A 248 3.27 -10.34 13.89
CA ASP A 248 3.18 -8.88 13.93
C ASP A 248 2.06 -8.44 14.86
N TYR A 249 0.90 -9.11 14.81
CA TYR A 249 -0.22 -8.84 15.71
C TYR A 249 0.18 -8.99 17.18
N THR A 250 0.88 -10.08 17.52
CA THR A 250 1.34 -10.35 18.89
C THR A 250 2.31 -9.26 19.37
N ILE A 251 3.25 -8.85 18.53
CA ILE A 251 4.24 -7.82 18.84
C ILE A 251 3.55 -6.46 19.06
N TYR A 252 2.74 -6.00 18.10
CA TYR A 252 2.05 -4.71 18.20
C TYR A 252 1.04 -4.69 19.36
N SER A 253 0.33 -5.78 19.62
CA SER A 253 -0.61 -5.86 20.74
C SER A 253 0.09 -5.65 22.09
N ARG A 254 1.28 -6.20 22.28
CA ARG A 254 2.07 -5.96 23.49
C ARG A 254 2.57 -4.52 23.57
N LEU A 255 3.24 -4.03 22.53
CA LEU A 255 3.84 -2.70 22.50
C LEU A 255 2.81 -1.57 22.69
N LEU A 256 1.59 -1.73 22.16
CA LEU A 256 0.53 -0.72 22.29
C LEU A 256 -0.06 -0.63 23.71
N GLN A 257 0.03 -1.70 24.50
CA GLN A 257 -0.43 -1.74 25.89
C GLN A 257 0.63 -1.23 26.88
N GLU A 258 1.91 -1.22 26.50
CA GLU A 258 2.98 -0.65 27.31
C GLU A 258 2.75 0.86 27.53
N PRO A 259 2.99 1.38 28.75
CA PRO A 259 2.70 2.76 29.13
C PRO A 259 3.37 3.81 28.25
#